data_AF-A0A8J1TEE6-F1
#
_entry.id   AF-A0A8J1TEE6-F1
#
_cell.length_a   1.000
_cell.length_b   1.000
_cell.length_c   1.000
_cell.angle_alpha   90.00
_cell.angle_beta   90.00
_cell.angle_gamma   90.00
#
_symmetry.space_group_name_H-M   'P 1'
#
loop_
_entity.id
_entity.type
_entity.pdbx_description
1 polymer ?
#
loop_
_entity_poly.entity_id
_entity_poly.type
_entity_poly.pdbx_seq_one_letter_code
_entity_poly.pdbx_strand_id
1 'polypeptide(L)'
;TVAENAGYDLYCSLGKQISLHLGCYKDTTERDLPHFAGSISTLTPQICIETCRDLNEGYRYAGVQNGGQCFCGTSYGKNGSSSGCNSQCQGDSTQICGGVWANDIYVI
;
A
#
# COMPACT_ATOMS: atom_id res chain seq x y z
N THR A 1 15.39 22.44 16.77
CA THR A 1 14.46 21.48 17.39
C THR A 1 14.09 20.44 16.36
N VAL A 2 14.81 19.31 16.32
CA VAL A 2 14.47 18.13 15.53
C VAL A 2 14.38 16.98 16.52
N ALA A 3 13.18 16.79 17.07
CA ALA A 3 12.89 15.78 18.09
C ALA A 3 11.88 14.73 17.57
N GLU A 4 11.89 14.43 16.25
CA GLU A 4 10.95 13.47 15.65
C GLU A 4 11.62 12.34 14.85
N ASN A 5 12.95 12.32 14.66
CA ASN A 5 13.62 11.36 13.76
C ASN A 5 14.29 10.16 14.45
N ALA A 6 14.45 10.15 15.78
CA ALA A 6 15.13 9.06 16.47
C ALA A 6 14.36 7.71 16.43
N GLY A 7 13.04 7.75 16.24
CA GLY A 7 12.21 6.55 16.09
C GLY A 7 12.35 5.87 14.72
N TYR A 8 12.39 6.65 13.64
CA TYR A 8 12.50 6.13 12.27
C TYR A 8 13.89 5.52 12.00
N ASP A 9 14.96 6.15 12.48
CA ASP A 9 16.33 5.66 12.30
C ASP A 9 16.53 4.29 12.98
N LEU A 10 15.95 4.07 14.17
CA LEU A 10 16.06 2.80 14.89
C LEU A 10 15.28 1.68 14.17
N TYR A 11 14.15 2.00 13.52
CA TYR A 11 13.33 1.04 12.76
C TYR A 11 14.00 0.57 11.46
N CYS A 12 14.61 1.49 10.70
CA CYS A 12 15.42 1.13 9.52
C CYS A 12 16.59 0.21 9.89
N SER A 13 17.26 0.44 11.03
CA SER A 13 18.37 -0.41 11.49
C SER A 13 17.96 -1.81 12.01
N LEU A 14 16.68 -2.07 12.24
CA LEU A 14 16.14 -3.37 12.67
C LEU A 14 15.58 -4.20 11.50
N GLY A 15 15.67 -3.71 10.25
CA GLY A 15 15.19 -4.41 9.05
C GLY A 15 13.66 -4.53 8.94
N LYS A 16 12.89 -3.90 9.84
CA LYS A 16 11.43 -3.76 9.75
C LYS A 16 11.12 -2.40 9.14
N GLN A 17 10.98 -2.35 7.82
CA GLN A 17 10.51 -1.15 7.13
C GLN A 17 9.04 -0.90 7.49
N ILE A 18 8.80 0.04 8.41
CA ILE A 18 7.47 0.63 8.55
C ILE A 18 7.27 1.52 7.33
N SER A 19 6.51 1.00 6.38
CA SER A 19 6.03 1.78 5.25
C SER A 19 4.92 2.70 5.72
N LEU A 20 5.04 3.99 5.41
CA LEU A 20 4.07 4.98 5.87
C LEU A 20 2.71 4.76 5.21
N HIS A 21 1.69 4.50 6.03
CA HIS A 21 0.29 4.43 5.62
C HIS A 21 -0.24 5.85 5.33
N LEU A 22 -0.74 6.06 4.12
CA LEU A 22 -1.23 7.36 3.66
C LEU A 22 -2.76 7.47 3.71
N GLY A 23 -3.45 6.34 3.79
CA GLY A 23 -4.91 6.28 3.92
C GLY A 23 -5.59 5.64 2.72
N CYS A 24 -6.92 5.80 2.69
CA CYS A 24 -7.81 5.13 1.75
C CYS A 24 -8.23 6.05 0.60
N TYR A 25 -8.09 5.56 -0.63
CA TYR A 25 -8.34 6.32 -1.86
C TYR A 25 -9.26 5.54 -2.80
N LYS A 26 -10.10 6.28 -3.55
CA LYS A 26 -11.03 5.66 -4.50
C LYS A 26 -10.26 5.07 -5.66
N ASP A 27 -10.74 3.95 -6.17
CA ASP A 27 -10.31 3.42 -7.44
C ASP A 27 -11.47 3.38 -8.43
N THR A 28 -11.16 3.43 -9.72
CA THR A 28 -12.14 3.40 -10.79
C THR A 28 -11.56 2.65 -11.98
N THR A 29 -12.29 2.59 -13.10
CA THR A 29 -11.73 2.09 -14.37
C THR A 29 -10.49 2.90 -14.79
N GLU A 30 -10.43 4.19 -14.46
CA GLU A 30 -9.20 4.98 -14.51
C GLU A 30 -8.41 4.77 -13.22
N ARG A 31 -7.62 3.69 -13.20
CA ARG A 31 -6.94 3.18 -12.00
C ARG A 31 -6.18 4.26 -11.25
N ASP A 32 -6.37 4.36 -9.93
CA ASP A 32 -5.63 5.31 -9.09
C ASP A 32 -4.13 5.05 -9.12
N LEU A 33 -3.75 3.78 -8.93
CA LEU A 33 -2.41 3.26 -9.19
C LEU A 33 -2.46 2.43 -10.49
N PRO A 34 -1.73 2.81 -11.55
CA PRO A 34 -1.93 2.26 -12.89
C PRO A 34 -1.38 0.84 -13.08
N HIS A 35 -0.40 0.41 -12.29
CA HIS A 35 0.23 -0.90 -12.46
C HIS A 35 -0.43 -1.93 -11.56
N PHE A 36 -0.94 -3.01 -12.14
CA PHE A 36 -1.45 -4.16 -11.39
C PHE A 36 -0.33 -5.19 -11.20
N ALA A 37 0.18 -5.31 -9.97
CA ALA A 37 1.25 -6.25 -9.63
C ALA A 37 0.74 -7.69 -9.42
N GLY A 38 -0.58 -7.87 -9.28
CA GLY A 38 -1.23 -9.18 -9.29
C GLY A 38 -2.24 -9.40 -8.17
N SER A 39 -2.90 -10.55 -8.23
CA SER A 39 -3.73 -11.09 -7.15
C SER A 39 -2.90 -12.10 -6.35
N ILE A 40 -2.61 -11.80 -5.09
CA ILE A 40 -1.72 -12.57 -4.23
C ILE A 40 -2.55 -13.20 -3.10
N SER A 41 -2.63 -14.54 -3.06
CA SER A 41 -3.45 -15.24 -2.05
C SER A 41 -2.95 -15.06 -0.61
N THR A 42 -1.66 -14.75 -0.45
CA THR A 42 -1.02 -14.45 0.83
C THR A 42 -0.84 -12.95 1.05
N LEU A 43 -1.60 -12.09 0.34
CA LEU A 43 -1.40 -10.64 0.40
C LEU A 43 -1.44 -10.12 1.85
N THR A 44 -0.47 -9.28 2.18
CA THR A 44 -0.48 -8.31 3.26
C THR A 44 -0.02 -6.96 2.68
N PRO A 45 -0.20 -5.82 3.37
CA PRO A 45 0.34 -4.55 2.92
C PRO A 45 1.84 -4.63 2.67
N GLN A 46 2.59 -5.26 3.60
CA GLN A 46 4.04 -5.41 3.49
C GLN A 46 4.45 -6.19 2.22
N ILE A 47 3.75 -7.29 1.90
CA ILE A 47 4.01 -8.06 0.68
C ILE A 47 3.78 -7.21 -0.56
N CYS A 48 2.73 -6.38 -0.59
CA CYS A 48 2.49 -5.51 -1.73
C CYS A 48 3.56 -4.42 -1.88
N ILE A 49 3.99 -3.83 -0.77
CA ILE A 49 5.08 -2.84 -0.75
C ILE A 49 6.37 -3.46 -1.31
N GLU A 50 6.76 -4.63 -0.81
CA GLU A 50 7.95 -5.35 -1.27
C GLU A 50 7.83 -5.71 -2.75
N THR A 51 6.66 -6.22 -3.17
CA THR A 51 6.39 -6.53 -4.58
C THR A 51 6.62 -5.30 -5.46
N CYS A 52 6.03 -4.15 -5.12
CA CYS A 52 6.19 -2.94 -5.91
C CYS A 52 7.63 -2.39 -5.87
N ARG A 53 8.35 -2.58 -4.77
CA ARG A 53 9.77 -2.22 -4.66
C ARG A 53 10.63 -3.07 -5.59
N ASP A 54 10.42 -4.38 -5.57
CA ASP A 54 11.25 -5.35 -6.28
C ASP A 54 11.10 -5.29 -7.80
N LEU A 55 9.97 -4.73 -8.29
CA LEU A 55 9.80 -4.45 -9.72
C LEU A 55 10.85 -3.48 -10.28
N ASN A 56 11.48 -2.63 -9.45
CA ASN A 56 12.53 -1.69 -9.87
C ASN A 56 12.13 -0.74 -11.01
N GLU A 57 10.83 -0.43 -11.15
CA GLU A 57 10.31 0.48 -12.19
C GLU A 57 10.15 1.94 -11.72
N GLY A 58 10.69 2.28 -10.54
CA GLY A 58 10.62 3.62 -9.98
C GLY A 58 9.30 3.95 -9.27
N TYR A 59 8.52 2.94 -8.89
CA TYR A 59 7.31 3.11 -8.08
C TYR A 59 7.63 3.74 -6.72
N ARG A 60 6.71 4.59 -6.26
CA ARG A 60 6.81 5.30 -4.97
C ARG A 60 5.70 4.91 -4.00
N TYR A 61 4.63 4.30 -4.53
CA TYR A 61 3.46 3.95 -3.78
C TYR A 61 2.99 2.54 -4.13
N ALA A 62 2.58 1.81 -3.10
CA ALA A 62 1.89 0.54 -3.19
C ALA A 62 0.46 0.73 -2.70
N GLY A 63 -0.48 0.03 -3.34
CA GLY A 63 -1.89 0.04 -2.99
C GLY A 63 -2.42 -1.38 -2.89
N VAL A 64 -2.98 -1.72 -1.74
CA VAL A 64 -3.70 -2.98 -1.56
C VAL A 64 -5.20 -2.75 -1.78
N GLN A 65 -5.84 -3.69 -2.48
CA GLN A 65 -7.25 -3.58 -2.87
C GLN A 65 -7.96 -4.92 -2.72
N ASN A 66 -9.23 -4.86 -2.30
CA ASN A 66 -10.15 -5.99 -2.24
C ASN A 66 -9.56 -7.26 -1.58
N GLY A 67 -8.75 -7.08 -0.54
CA GLY A 67 -8.19 -8.16 0.27
C GLY A 67 -7.00 -8.92 -0.34
N GLY A 68 -6.86 -8.94 -1.66
CA GLY A 68 -5.88 -9.79 -2.36
C GLY A 68 -5.18 -9.16 -3.56
N GLN A 69 -5.54 -7.95 -3.95
CA GLN A 69 -4.95 -7.28 -5.12
C GLN A 69 -3.87 -6.28 -4.72
N CYS A 70 -2.77 -6.27 -5.47
CA CYS A 70 -1.67 -5.33 -5.30
C CYS A 70 -1.50 -4.43 -6.52
N PHE A 71 -1.34 -3.13 -6.27
CA PHE A 71 -1.16 -2.10 -7.27
C PHE A 71 0.07 -1.24 -6.96
N CYS A 72 0.76 -0.77 -7.99
CA CYS A 72 1.94 0.09 -7.89
C CYS A 72 1.72 1.39 -8.67
N GLY A 73 2.31 2.48 -8.19
CA GLY A 73 2.23 3.77 -8.85
C GLY A 73 3.33 4.74 -8.44
N THR A 74 3.52 5.75 -9.28
CA THR A 74 4.41 6.90 -9.02
C THR A 74 3.66 8.11 -8.45
N SER A 75 2.33 8.05 -8.46
CA SER A 75 1.38 9.01 -7.88
C SER A 75 0.15 8.26 -7.36
N TYR A 76 -0.67 8.91 -6.52
CA TYR A 76 -1.90 8.35 -5.97
C TYR A 76 -2.95 9.46 -5.77
N GLY A 77 -4.19 9.06 -5.49
CA GLY A 77 -5.26 9.94 -5.04
C GLY A 77 -5.92 10.80 -6.12
N LYS A 78 -5.71 10.50 -7.41
CA LYS A 78 -6.32 11.27 -8.50
C LYS A 78 -7.86 11.17 -8.50
N ASN A 79 -8.38 10.08 -7.94
CA ASN A 79 -9.81 9.83 -7.79
C ASN A 79 -10.39 10.32 -6.44
N GLY A 80 -9.55 10.94 -5.60
CA GLY A 80 -9.92 11.44 -4.27
C GLY A 80 -9.93 10.37 -3.17
N SER A 81 -10.18 10.82 -1.94
CA SER A 81 -10.22 9.95 -0.76
C SER A 81 -11.46 9.05 -0.74
N SER A 82 -11.35 7.92 -0.04
CA SER A 82 -12.42 6.95 0.20
C SER A 82 -12.48 6.59 1.68
N SER A 83 -13.64 6.09 2.12
CA SER A 83 -13.80 5.41 3.41
C SER A 83 -14.04 3.90 3.22
N GLY A 84 -13.86 3.39 2.00
CA GLY A 84 -14.22 2.03 1.60
C GLY A 84 -13.17 0.96 1.91
N CYS A 85 -12.05 1.30 2.57
CA CYS A 85 -10.99 0.34 2.86
C CYS A 85 -11.34 -0.47 4.12
N ASN A 86 -12.05 -1.58 3.92
CA ASN A 86 -12.55 -2.45 4.99
C ASN A 86 -12.40 -3.95 4.67
N SER A 87 -11.76 -4.31 3.55
CA SER A 87 -11.49 -5.70 3.19
C SER A 87 -10.33 -6.22 4.02
N GLN A 88 -10.53 -7.36 4.67
CA GLN A 88 -9.45 -8.08 5.34
C GLN A 88 -8.44 -8.62 4.32
N CYS A 89 -7.17 -8.60 4.67
CA CYS A 89 -6.13 -9.20 3.83
C CYS A 89 -6.27 -10.72 3.76
N GLN A 90 -6.05 -11.31 2.57
CA GLN A 90 -6.12 -12.75 2.39
C GLN A 90 -4.97 -13.50 3.11
N GLY A 91 -3.80 -12.87 3.22
CA GLY A 91 -2.66 -13.45 3.95
C GLY A 91 -2.69 -13.23 5.47
N ASP A 92 -3.47 -12.27 5.95
CA ASP A 92 -3.61 -11.97 7.38
C ASP A 92 -4.92 -11.20 7.66
N SER A 93 -5.94 -11.89 8.15
CA SER A 93 -7.26 -11.30 8.39
C SER A 93 -7.29 -10.27 9.54
N THR A 94 -6.20 -10.09 10.28
CA THR A 94 -6.05 -9.02 11.28
C THR A 94 -5.67 -7.68 10.66
N GLN A 95 -5.28 -7.67 9.37
CA GLN A 95 -4.90 -6.47 8.62
C GLN A 95 -5.96 -6.11 7.57
N ILE A 96 -5.98 -4.84 7.17
CA ILE A 96 -6.86 -4.30 6.13
C ILE A 96 -6.09 -4.16 4.82
N CYS A 97 -6.67 -4.66 3.72
CA CYS A 97 -6.10 -4.63 2.38
C CYS A 97 -7.07 -3.95 1.40
N GLY A 98 -7.34 -2.67 1.66
CA GLY A 98 -8.20 -1.85 0.80
C GLY A 98 -9.66 -2.25 0.88
N GLY A 99 -10.37 -2.06 -0.23
CA GLY A 99 -11.79 -2.33 -0.36
C GLY A 99 -12.16 -2.64 -1.81
N VAL A 100 -13.44 -2.94 -2.05
CA VAL A 100 -13.96 -3.03 -3.41
C VAL A 100 -13.85 -1.65 -4.07
N TRP A 101 -13.01 -1.51 -5.09
CA TRP A 101 -12.68 -0.23 -5.73
C TRP A 101 -12.15 0.85 -4.77
N ALA A 102 -11.43 0.43 -3.72
CA ALA A 102 -10.73 1.35 -2.83
C ALA A 102 -9.32 0.81 -2.54
N ASN A 103 -8.32 1.65 -2.73
CA ASN A 103 -6.92 1.32 -2.44
C ASN A 103 -6.56 1.85 -1.06
N ASP A 104 -5.97 1.00 -0.23
CA ASP A 104 -5.25 1.45 0.95
C ASP A 104 -3.78 1.67 0.57
N ILE A 105 -3.30 2.90 0.71
CA ILE A 105 -2.05 3.36 0.08
C ILE A 105 -0.90 3.47 1.08
N TYR A 106 0.27 3.02 0.65
CA TYR A 106 1.52 3.01 1.41
C TYR A 106 2.67 3.60 0.59
N VAL A 107 3.62 4.25 1.25
CA VAL A 107 4.92 4.64 0.68
C VAL A 107 5.82 3.41 0.52
N ILE A 108 6.56 3.31 -0.60
CA ILE A 108 7.57 2.27 -0.86
C ILE A 108 8.96 2.73 -0.43
#